data_AF-A0A1M7QRD5-F1
#
_entry.id   AF-A0A1M7QRD5-F1
#
_cell.length_a   1.000
_cell.length_b   1.000
_cell.length_c   1.000
_cell.angle_alpha   90.00
_cell.angle_beta   90.00
_cell.angle_gamma   90.00
#
_symmetry.space_group_name_H-M   'P 1'
#
loop_
_entity.id
_entity.type
_entity.pdbx_description
1 polymer ?
#
loop_
_entity_poly.entity_id
_entity_poly.type
_entity_poly.pdbx_seq_one_letter_code
_entity_poly.pdbx_strand_id
1 'polypeptide(L)'
;MMNFGMEADDTSPVIREMVYQTICNVQQGMIDILEKGITDGEFNRAWDYQEFALKAYAMIEGGILVARVSKDISQMKMLVGILKREIEAQTL
;
A
#
# COMPACT_ATOMS: atom_id res chain seq x y z
N MET A 1 5.95 -5.24 -7.03
CA MET A 1 6.60 -4.08 -7.67
C MET A 1 7.94 -3.72 -7.05
N MET A 2 8.13 -3.89 -5.74
CA MET A 2 9.36 -3.47 -5.04
C MET A 2 10.68 -4.01 -5.64
N ASN A 3 10.77 -5.32 -5.94
CA ASN A 3 11.99 -5.89 -6.55
C ASN A 3 12.20 -5.46 -8.00
N PHE A 4 11.11 -5.27 -8.75
CA PHE A 4 11.18 -4.87 -10.15
C PHE A 4 11.53 -3.39 -10.30
N GLY A 5 11.13 -2.53 -9.36
CA GLY A 5 11.54 -1.13 -9.33
C GLY A 5 13.04 -0.94 -9.07
N MET A 6 13.60 -1.74 -8.15
CA MET A 6 15.05 -1.74 -7.89
C MET A 6 15.86 -2.28 -9.08
N GLU A 7 15.43 -3.38 -9.69
CA GLU A 7 16.07 -3.93 -10.90
C GLU A 7 15.89 -3.03 -12.14
N ALA A 8 14.77 -2.30 -12.24
CA ALA A 8 14.50 -1.35 -13.34
C ALA A 8 15.34 -0.08 -13.24
N ASP A 9 15.63 0.42 -12.04
CA ASP A 9 16.48 1.58 -11.78
C ASP A 9 17.88 1.38 -12.38
N ASP A 10 18.42 0.17 -12.27
CA ASP A 10 19.75 -0.21 -12.75
C ASP A 10 19.81 -0.55 -14.26
N THR A 11 18.67 -0.76 -14.93
CA THR A 11 18.64 -1.34 -16.29
C THR A 11 17.96 -0.47 -17.35
N SER A 12 16.99 0.38 -17.01
CA SER A 12 16.33 1.28 -17.97
C SER A 12 15.56 2.44 -17.31
N PRO A 13 15.94 3.70 -17.56
CA PRO A 13 15.22 4.88 -17.07
C PRO A 13 13.74 4.91 -17.47
N VAL A 14 13.39 4.34 -18.63
CA VAL A 14 12.00 4.27 -19.11
C VAL A 14 11.18 3.29 -18.27
N ILE A 15 11.76 2.14 -17.90
CA ILE A 15 11.08 1.16 -17.06
C ILE A 15 10.92 1.71 -15.64
N ARG A 16 11.95 2.38 -15.11
CA ARG A 16 11.88 3.08 -13.81
C ARG A 16 10.71 4.06 -13.76
N GLU A 17 10.54 4.89 -14.80
CA GLU A 17 9.43 5.85 -14.86
C GLU A 17 8.06 5.16 -14.89
N MET A 18 7.90 4.09 -15.68
CA MET A 18 6.65 3.33 -15.71
C MET A 18 6.31 2.71 -14.34
N VAL A 19 7.33 2.20 -13.63
CA VAL A 19 7.15 1.66 -12.27
C VAL A 19 6.74 2.78 -11.31
N TYR A 20 7.41 3.94 -11.36
CA TYR A 20 7.06 5.10 -10.56
C TYR A 20 5.61 5.54 -10.77
N GLN A 21 5.19 5.70 -12.03
CA GLN A 21 3.81 6.05 -12.36
C GLN A 21 2.81 5.02 -11.84
N THR A 22 3.15 3.73 -11.90
CA THR A 22 2.28 2.68 -11.34
C THR A 22 2.17 2.78 -9.82
N ILE A 23 3.27 3.08 -9.11
CA ILE A 23 3.25 3.31 -7.66
C ILE A 23 2.32 4.48 -7.33
N CYS A 24 2.48 5.62 -8.01
CA CYS A 24 1.65 6.81 -7.81
C CYS A 24 0.16 6.51 -8.06
N ASN A 25 -0.17 5.82 -9.15
CA ASN A 25 -1.56 5.51 -9.49
C ASN A 25 -2.22 4.60 -8.46
N VAL A 26 -1.50 3.60 -7.94
CA VAL A 26 -2.06 2.70 -6.90
C VAL A 26 -2.26 3.45 -5.60
N GLN A 27 -1.28 4.25 -5.16
CA GLN A 27 -1.41 5.04 -3.94
C GLN A 27 -2.54 6.06 -4.05
N GLN A 28 -2.68 6.73 -5.21
CA GLN A 28 -3.80 7.64 -5.44
C GLN A 28 -5.14 6.91 -5.39
N GLY A 29 -5.25 5.74 -6.01
CA GLY A 29 -6.49 4.95 -5.93
C GLY A 29 -6.84 4.52 -4.50
N MET A 30 -5.84 4.25 -3.64
CA MET A 30 -6.09 4.00 -2.22
C MET A 30 -6.58 5.26 -1.50
N ILE A 31 -5.97 6.41 -1.76
CA ILE A 31 -6.37 7.71 -1.20
C ILE A 31 -7.81 8.04 -1.59
N ASP A 32 -8.17 7.89 -2.88
CA ASP A 32 -9.51 8.20 -3.39
C ASP A 32 -10.60 7.36 -2.70
N ILE A 33 -10.32 6.07 -2.44
CA ILE A 33 -11.25 5.17 -1.72
C ILE A 33 -11.45 5.65 -0.28
N LEU A 34 -10.38 6.03 0.40
CA LEU A 34 -10.43 6.45 1.80
C LEU A 34 -11.10 7.83 1.94
N GLU A 35 -10.77 8.78 1.06
CA GLU A 35 -11.40 10.10 1.02
C GLU A 35 -12.92 9.99 0.77
N LYS A 36 -13.32 9.08 -0.11
CA LYS A 36 -14.75 8.79 -0.31
C LYS A 36 -15.40 8.27 0.98
N GLY A 37 -14.79 7.31 1.66
CA GLY A 37 -15.33 6.80 2.93
C GLY A 37 -15.42 7.87 4.04
N ILE A 38 -14.47 8.81 4.08
CA ILE A 38 -14.53 9.98 4.98
C ILE A 38 -15.72 10.89 4.61
N THR A 39 -15.94 11.11 3.31
CA THR A 39 -17.02 11.96 2.78
C THR A 39 -18.39 11.33 3.05
N ASP A 40 -18.51 10.02 2.86
CA ASP A 40 -19.73 9.23 3.08
C ASP A 40 -20.01 9.03 4.58
N GLY A 41 -19.07 9.39 5.47
CA GLY A 41 -19.21 9.30 6.91
C GLY A 41 -18.93 7.90 7.48
N GLU A 42 -18.24 7.05 6.73
CA GLU A 42 -17.83 5.70 7.16
C GLU A 42 -16.57 5.73 8.06
N PHE A 43 -15.73 6.76 7.89
CA PHE A 43 -14.48 6.91 8.64
C PHE A 43 -14.41 8.24 9.40
N ASN A 44 -13.58 8.26 10.44
CA ASN A 44 -13.29 9.42 11.26
C ASN A 44 -12.59 10.51 10.44
N ARG A 45 -13.20 11.70 10.36
CA ARG A 45 -12.67 12.87 9.63
C ARG A 45 -11.29 13.36 10.09
N ALA A 46 -10.87 12.99 11.31
CA ALA A 46 -9.54 13.34 11.83
C ALA A 46 -8.46 12.32 11.42
N TRP A 47 -8.80 11.26 10.69
CA TRP A 47 -7.84 10.26 10.26
C TRP A 47 -6.90 10.79 9.18
N ASP A 48 -5.59 10.62 9.39
CA ASP A 48 -4.59 10.81 8.34
C ASP A 48 -4.58 9.61 7.38
N TYR A 49 -5.55 9.61 6.46
CA TYR A 49 -5.73 8.55 5.49
C TYR A 49 -4.61 8.50 4.42
N GLN A 50 -3.89 9.61 4.21
CA GLN A 50 -2.75 9.65 3.29
C GLN A 50 -1.55 8.92 3.88
N GLU A 51 -1.25 9.14 5.17
CA GLU A 51 -0.24 8.37 5.89
C GLU A 51 -0.58 6.87 5.87
N PHE A 52 -1.84 6.54 6.12
CA PHE A 52 -2.29 5.15 6.07
C PHE A 52 -2.09 4.55 4.67
N ALA A 53 -2.49 5.23 3.60
CA ALA A 53 -2.35 4.72 2.23
C ALA A 53 -0.88 4.45 1.86
N LEU A 54 0.03 5.38 2.20
CA LEU A 54 1.47 5.22 2.01
C LEU A 54 1.99 3.98 2.75
N LYS A 55 1.66 3.86 4.05
CA LYS A 55 2.08 2.77 4.91
C LYS A 55 1.53 1.42 4.45
N ALA A 56 0.25 1.37 4.12
CA ALA A 56 -0.43 0.16 3.65
C ALA A 56 0.19 -0.33 2.33
N TYR A 57 0.44 0.56 1.38
CA TYR A 57 1.13 0.22 0.14
C TYR A 57 2.51 -0.41 0.41
N ALA A 58 3.33 0.24 1.23
CA ALA A 58 4.68 -0.24 1.55
C ALA A 58 4.65 -1.60 2.28
N MET A 59 3.74 -1.79 3.24
CA MET A 59 3.58 -3.04 3.97
C MET A 59 3.13 -4.19 3.05
N ILE A 60 2.20 -3.92 2.12
CA ILE A 60 1.74 -4.93 1.15
C ILE A 60 2.89 -5.32 0.22
N GLU A 61 3.61 -4.36 -0.35
CA GLU A 61 4.74 -4.65 -1.24
C GLU A 61 5.88 -5.40 -0.54
N GLY A 62 6.25 -4.96 0.68
CA GLY A 62 7.24 -5.66 1.51
C GLY A 62 6.78 -7.06 1.92
N GLY A 63 5.50 -7.22 2.26
CA GLY A 63 4.91 -8.51 2.57
C GLY A 63 4.92 -9.48 1.38
N ILE A 64 4.67 -8.99 0.16
CA ILE A 64 4.74 -9.78 -1.08
C ILE A 64 6.17 -10.28 -1.29
N LEU A 65 7.16 -9.39 -1.15
CA LEU A 65 8.57 -9.72 -1.26
C LEU A 65 8.95 -10.83 -0.26
N VAL A 66 8.66 -10.61 1.04
CA VAL A 66 9.02 -11.56 2.10
C VAL A 66 8.35 -12.90 1.85
N ALA A 67 7.05 -12.92 1.54
CA ALA A 67 6.32 -14.17 1.31
C ALA A 67 6.86 -14.97 0.12
N ARG A 68 7.33 -14.30 -0.95
CA ARG A 68 7.93 -14.97 -2.11
C ARG A 68 9.31 -15.55 -1.79
N VAL A 69 10.16 -14.79 -1.10
CA VAL A 69 11.53 -15.22 -0.75
C VAL A 69 11.52 -16.34 0.28
N SER A 70 10.67 -16.22 1.31
CA SER A 70 10.55 -17.23 2.37
C SER A 70 9.73 -18.45 1.94
N LYS A 71 8.94 -18.35 0.86
CA LYS A 71 7.88 -19.30 0.47
C LYS A 71 6.84 -19.52 1.59
N ASP A 72 6.61 -18.51 2.42
CA ASP A 72 5.66 -18.54 3.52
C ASP A 72 4.82 -17.25 3.58
N ILE A 73 3.50 -17.40 3.50
CA ILE A 73 2.53 -16.31 3.51
C ILE A 73 2.16 -15.82 4.93
N SER A 74 2.65 -16.48 5.98
CA SER A 74 2.31 -16.17 7.38
C SER A 74 2.51 -14.70 7.74
N GLN A 75 3.64 -14.11 7.31
CA GLN A 75 3.96 -12.71 7.56
C GLN A 75 3.03 -11.75 6.82
N MET A 76 2.67 -12.04 5.57
CA MET A 76 1.66 -11.27 4.84
C MET A 76 0.31 -11.29 5.58
N LYS A 77 -0.12 -12.44 6.08
CA LYS A 77 -1.37 -12.54 6.86
C LYS A 77 -1.32 -11.67 8.12
N MET A 78 -0.17 -11.63 8.80
CA MET A 78 0.02 -10.74 9.96
C MET A 78 -0.07 -9.26 9.57
N LEU A 79 0.59 -8.86 8.48
CA LEU A 79 0.54 -7.48 7.96
C LEU A 79 -0.88 -7.06 7.59
N VAL A 80 -1.63 -7.91 6.88
CA VAL A 80 -3.05 -7.67 6.58
C VAL A 80 -3.87 -7.52 7.87
N GLY A 81 -3.61 -8.34 8.88
CA GLY A 81 -4.26 -8.22 10.18
C GLY A 81 -3.97 -6.90 10.89
N ILE A 82 -2.74 -6.38 10.78
CA ILE A 82 -2.36 -5.06 11.32
C ILE A 82 -3.14 -3.95 10.60
N LEU A 83 -3.12 -3.94 9.27
CA LEU A 83 -3.81 -2.93 8.47
C LEU A 83 -5.32 -2.93 8.71
N LYS A 84 -5.94 -4.10 8.85
CA LYS A 84 -7.37 -4.21 9.17
C LYS A 84 -7.72 -3.58 10.50
N ARG A 85 -6.98 -3.90 11.57
CA ARG A 85 -7.21 -3.30 12.89
C ARG A 85 -7.07 -1.78 12.88
N GLU A 86 -6.15 -1.27 12.06
CA GLU A 86 -5.96 0.16 11.92
C GLU A 86 -7.13 0.84 11.20
N ILE A 87 -7.67 0.23 10.15
CA ILE A 87 -8.91 0.70 9.49
C ILE A 87 -10.08 0.67 10.47
N GLU A 88 -10.27 -0.47 11.17
CA GLU A 88 -11.35 -0.67 12.14
C GLU A 88 -11.33 0.38 13.26
N ALA A 89 -10.13 0.81 13.68
CA ALA A 89 -9.97 1.86 14.69
C ALA A 89 -10.41 3.25 14.20
N GLN A 90 -10.61 3.43 12.90
CA GLN A 90 -11.03 4.70 12.29
C GLN A 90 -12.47 4.66 11.77
N THR A 91 -13.14 3.51 11.79
CA THR A 91 -14.56 3.38 11.41
C THR A 91 -15.46 4.05 12.46
N LEU A 92 -16.55 4.68 12.01
CA LEU A 92 -17.57 5.34 12.84
C LEU A 92 -18.74 4.43 13.22
#